data_AF-A0A383E4P7-F1
#
_entry.id   AF-A0A383E4P7-F1
#
_cell.length_a   1.000
_cell.length_b   1.000
_cell.length_c   1.000
_cell.angle_alpha   90.00
_cell.angle_beta   90.00
_cell.angle_gamma   90.00
#
_symmetry.space_group_name_H-M   'P 1'
#
loop_
_entity.id
_entity.type
_entity.pdbx_description
1 polymer ?
#
loop_
_entity_poly.entity_id
_entity_poly.type
_entity_poly.pdbx_seq_one_letter_code
_entity_poly.pdbx_strand_id
1 'polypeptide(L)'
;YGNKGNRPPKLPKKPARLVHIEPRGSEKTHSSGGGKRHMTASGTFSLTELAKTEKYKPLLEGERLPTRITVSYQFDEDGRVGSSEDSYAKLSLTSKLRGSFKVTNDSSGSLIIDGPVGDDEELIEVKSDPYDSDYTGQIKFGFGPIPRSDPNTESVDSDG
;
A
#
# COMPACT_ATOMS: atom_id res chain seq x y z
N TYR A 1 -8.00 -37.60 -36.27
CA TYR A 1 -6.91 -36.65 -35.99
C TYR A 1 -7.46 -35.47 -35.20
N GLY A 2 -7.41 -35.54 -33.87
CA GLY A 2 -7.97 -34.52 -32.98
C GLY A 2 -6.98 -33.39 -32.72
N ASN A 3 -7.37 -32.18 -33.12
CA ASN A 3 -6.59 -30.96 -32.96
C ASN A 3 -6.47 -30.61 -31.46
N LYS A 4 -5.27 -30.80 -30.88
CA LYS A 4 -4.98 -30.37 -29.50
C LYS A 4 -4.86 -28.86 -29.50
N GLY A 5 -5.99 -28.18 -29.27
CA GLY A 5 -6.06 -26.74 -29.13
C GLY A 5 -5.04 -26.25 -28.10
N ASN A 6 -4.12 -25.41 -28.55
CA ASN A 6 -3.23 -24.59 -27.74
C ASN A 6 -4.12 -23.70 -26.84
N ARG A 7 -4.50 -24.19 -25.66
CA ARG A 7 -5.08 -23.33 -24.64
C ARG A 7 -3.93 -22.49 -24.07
N PRO A 8 -4.00 -21.15 -24.10
CA PRO A 8 -3.03 -20.34 -23.40
C PRO A 8 -3.00 -20.76 -21.93
N PRO A 9 -1.82 -20.80 -21.28
CA PRO A 9 -1.70 -21.23 -19.90
C PRO A 9 -2.64 -20.38 -19.04
N LYS A 10 -3.46 -21.05 -18.22
CA LYS A 10 -4.35 -20.39 -17.27
C LYS A 10 -3.49 -19.49 -16.38
N LEU A 11 -3.66 -18.18 -16.50
CA LEU A 11 -3.05 -17.22 -15.57
C LEU A 11 -3.45 -17.61 -14.14
N PRO A 12 -2.53 -17.57 -13.16
CA PRO A 12 -2.85 -17.89 -11.79
C PRO A 12 -3.97 -16.96 -11.28
N LYS A 13 -4.97 -17.55 -10.58
CA LYS A 13 -6.16 -16.85 -10.05
C LYS A 13 -5.84 -15.76 -9.02
N LYS A 14 -4.62 -15.72 -8.50
CA LYS A 14 -4.12 -14.66 -7.61
C LYS A 14 -2.88 -14.04 -8.25
N PRO A 15 -2.73 -12.71 -8.23
CA PRO A 15 -1.51 -12.07 -8.69
C PRO A 15 -0.33 -12.65 -7.94
N ALA A 16 0.77 -12.91 -8.65
CA ALA A 16 1.99 -13.40 -8.04
C ALA A 16 2.47 -12.39 -6.98
N ARG A 17 2.76 -12.87 -5.77
CA ARG A 17 3.31 -12.03 -4.70
C ARG A 17 4.80 -11.83 -4.96
N LEU A 18 5.12 -10.75 -5.68
CA LEU A 18 6.49 -10.38 -6.02
C LEU A 18 7.19 -9.58 -4.92
N VAL A 19 6.40 -9.01 -4.00
CA VAL A 19 6.89 -8.28 -2.82
C VAL A 19 6.42 -9.00 -1.57
N HIS A 20 7.34 -9.18 -0.63
CA HIS A 20 7.06 -9.61 0.73
C HIS A 20 6.77 -8.39 1.59
N ILE A 21 5.77 -8.50 2.46
CA ILE A 21 5.48 -7.50 3.49
C ILE A 21 5.57 -8.21 4.83
N GLU A 22 6.48 -7.76 5.67
CA GLU A 22 6.57 -8.16 7.07
C GLU A 22 6.18 -6.97 7.95
N PRO A 23 4.98 -6.99 8.58
CA PRO A 23 4.64 -6.00 9.60
C PRO A 23 5.63 -6.13 10.76
N ARG A 24 6.40 -5.08 11.05
CA ARG A 24 7.31 -5.07 12.20
C ARG A 24 6.68 -4.34 13.36
N GLY A 25 6.46 -5.08 14.45
CA GLY A 25 6.09 -4.52 15.74
C GLY A 25 4.67 -3.96 15.77
N SER A 26 3.88 -4.52 16.68
CA SER A 26 2.54 -4.09 17.09
C SER A 26 2.21 -2.63 16.80
N GLU A 27 1.08 -2.39 16.16
CA GLU A 27 0.42 -1.08 16.12
C GLU A 27 0.37 -0.50 17.52
N LYS A 28 0.97 0.69 17.71
CA LYS A 28 1.01 1.34 19.02
C LYS A 28 0.09 2.54 19.01
N THR A 29 -0.89 2.50 19.90
CA THR A 29 -1.77 3.64 20.16
C THR A 29 -1.17 4.49 21.27
N HIS A 30 -0.97 5.76 20.98
CA HIS A 30 -0.37 6.74 21.88
C HIS A 30 -1.38 7.83 22.22
N SER A 31 -1.53 8.17 23.51
CA SER A 31 -2.31 9.34 23.92
C SER A 31 -1.61 10.62 23.51
N SER A 32 -2.34 11.46 22.78
CA SER A 32 -2.01 12.86 22.55
C SER A 32 -2.81 13.69 23.57
N GLY A 33 -2.26 14.82 24.04
CA GLY A 33 -2.96 15.67 25.01
C GLY A 33 -4.38 16.06 24.53
N GLY A 34 -5.31 16.21 25.48
CA GLY A 34 -6.69 16.64 25.18
C GLY A 34 -7.63 15.55 24.67
N GLY A 35 -7.49 14.30 25.14
CA GLY A 35 -8.41 13.20 24.79
C GLY A 35 -8.19 12.62 23.39
N LYS A 36 -7.09 12.95 22.73
CA LYS A 36 -6.76 12.43 21.40
C LYS A 36 -5.82 11.25 21.47
N ARG A 37 -5.82 10.41 20.43
CA ARG A 37 -4.89 9.29 20.23
C ARG A 37 -4.26 9.38 18.86
N HIS A 38 -3.08 8.81 18.70
CA HIS A 38 -2.49 8.56 17.39
C HIS A 38 -1.92 7.16 17.33
N MET A 39 -1.82 6.61 16.13
CA MET A 39 -1.27 5.28 15.91
C MET A 39 0.03 5.36 15.13
N THR A 40 0.99 4.51 15.47
CA THR A 40 2.18 4.28 14.68
C THR A 40 2.25 2.81 14.26
N ALA A 41 2.68 2.56 13.04
CA ALA A 41 2.92 1.22 12.52
C ALA A 41 4.14 1.19 11.62
N SER A 42 4.81 0.04 11.56
CA SER A 42 5.92 -0.17 10.64
C SER A 42 5.79 -1.46 9.85
N GLY A 43 6.26 -1.43 8.61
CA GLY A 43 6.27 -2.56 7.70
C GLY A 43 7.57 -2.62 6.92
N THR A 44 8.10 -3.82 6.73
CA THR A 44 9.29 -4.07 5.92
C THR A 44 8.89 -4.66 4.58
N PHE A 45 9.47 -4.12 3.51
CA PHE A 45 9.16 -4.48 2.14
C PHE A 45 10.42 -4.95 1.43
N SER A 46 10.37 -6.13 0.81
CA SER A 46 11.47 -6.70 0.05
C SER A 46 10.97 -7.57 -1.10
N LEU A 47 11.83 -7.84 -2.08
CA LEU A 47 11.49 -8.75 -3.17
C LEU A 47 11.38 -10.20 -2.67
N THR A 48 10.41 -10.94 -3.20
CA THR A 48 10.35 -12.39 -3.00
C THR A 48 11.32 -13.11 -3.93
N GLU A 49 11.75 -14.32 -3.57
CA GLU A 49 12.52 -15.21 -4.45
C GLU A 49 11.82 -15.46 -5.80
N LEU A 50 10.48 -15.42 -5.82
CA LEU A 50 9.71 -15.53 -7.05
C LEU A 50 9.96 -14.38 -8.02
N ALA A 51 10.08 -13.15 -7.52
CA ALA A 51 10.35 -11.96 -8.33
C ALA A 51 11.70 -12.04 -9.06
N LYS A 52 12.65 -12.77 -8.50
CA LYS A 52 14.00 -12.97 -9.06
C LYS A 52 14.06 -14.05 -10.14
N THR A 53 13.00 -14.82 -10.35
CA THR A 53 12.97 -15.84 -11.39
C THR A 53 12.95 -15.21 -12.79
N GLU A 54 13.51 -15.90 -13.78
CA GLU A 54 13.56 -15.47 -15.19
C GLU A 54 12.18 -15.06 -15.75
N LYS A 55 11.10 -15.60 -15.18
CA LYS A 55 9.73 -15.26 -15.54
C LYS A 55 9.34 -13.82 -15.20
N TYR A 56 9.85 -13.28 -14.09
CA TYR A 56 9.49 -11.95 -13.57
C TYR A 56 10.63 -10.94 -13.63
N LYS A 57 11.85 -11.39 -13.93
CA LYS A 57 13.03 -10.56 -14.19
C LYS A 57 12.80 -9.43 -15.21
N PRO A 58 12.01 -9.58 -16.29
CA PRO A 58 11.70 -8.46 -17.20
C PRO A 58 10.88 -7.33 -16.57
N LEU A 59 10.29 -7.55 -15.40
CA LEU A 59 9.56 -6.51 -14.64
C LEU A 59 10.48 -5.72 -13.70
N LEU A 60 11.73 -6.17 -13.52
CA LEU A 60 12.70 -5.51 -12.66
C LEU A 60 13.48 -4.45 -13.46
N GLU A 61 13.59 -3.26 -12.89
CA GLU A 61 14.45 -2.18 -13.37
C GLU A 61 15.69 -2.14 -12.47
N GLY A 62 16.84 -2.58 -13.00
CA GLY A 62 18.09 -2.62 -12.22
C GLY A 62 17.96 -3.45 -10.93
N GLU A 63 17.37 -4.64 -11.03
CA GLU A 63 17.10 -5.58 -9.91
C GLU A 63 16.07 -5.08 -8.89
N ARG A 64 15.35 -4.00 -9.18
CA ARG A 64 14.28 -3.48 -8.31
C ARG A 64 12.94 -3.53 -9.01
N LEU A 65 11.87 -3.78 -8.27
CA LEU A 65 10.50 -3.79 -8.79
C LEU A 65 9.83 -2.43 -8.52
N PRO A 66 9.42 -1.68 -9.56
CA PRO A 66 8.58 -0.50 -9.39
C PRO A 66 7.24 -0.90 -8.75
N THR A 67 7.04 -0.48 -7.50
CA THR A 67 5.91 -0.93 -6.67
C THR A 67 5.18 0.29 -6.10
N ARG A 68 3.84 0.21 -6.06
CA ARG A 68 3.01 1.10 -5.27
C ARG A 68 2.70 0.46 -3.94
N ILE A 69 3.05 1.12 -2.86
CA ILE A 69 2.70 0.74 -1.50
C ILE A 69 1.59 1.68 -1.04
N THR A 70 0.47 1.11 -0.59
CA THR A 70 -0.66 1.86 -0.05
C THR A 70 -0.76 1.57 1.43
N VAL A 71 -0.71 2.60 2.24
CA VAL A 71 -0.92 2.52 3.68
C VAL A 71 -2.22 3.24 4.01
N SER A 72 -3.18 2.58 4.63
CA SER A 72 -4.46 3.18 5.00
C SER A 72 -4.76 2.98 6.47
N TYR A 73 -5.45 3.95 7.07
CA TYR A 73 -5.99 3.81 8.41
C TYR A 73 -7.46 3.39 8.28
N GLN A 74 -7.85 2.33 8.98
CA GLN A 74 -9.23 1.86 9.03
C GLN A 74 -9.72 1.86 10.47
N PHE A 75 -10.76 2.64 10.76
CA PHE A 75 -11.48 2.52 12.02
C PHE A 75 -12.28 1.22 12.07
N ASP A 76 -12.33 0.58 13.24
CA ASP A 76 -13.19 -0.58 13.46
C ASP A 76 -14.64 -0.09 13.59
N GLU A 77 -15.58 -0.76 12.91
CA GLU A 77 -16.97 -0.29 12.69
C GLU A 77 -17.82 -0.11 13.97
N ASP A 78 -17.30 -0.35 15.17
CA ASP A 78 -18.07 -0.38 16.42
C ASP A 78 -18.37 1.02 17.01
N GLY A 79 -18.14 2.09 16.25
CA GLY A 79 -18.28 3.48 16.73
C GLY A 79 -18.95 4.44 15.75
N ARG A 80 -19.90 3.98 14.91
CA ARG A 80 -20.66 4.89 14.02
C ARG A 80 -21.48 5.91 14.82
N VAL A 81 -20.92 7.09 15.04
CA VAL A 81 -21.61 8.40 14.97
C VAL A 81 -20.55 9.52 14.95
N GLY A 82 -20.18 9.97 13.75
CA GLY A 82 -19.28 11.09 13.52
C GLY A 82 -19.42 11.58 12.09
N SER A 83 -19.03 12.83 11.80
CA SER A 83 -19.05 13.35 10.44
C SER A 83 -18.00 12.62 9.57
N SER A 84 -18.14 12.63 8.24
CA SER A 84 -17.20 11.97 7.33
C SER A 84 -15.75 12.48 7.50
N GLU A 85 -15.55 13.66 8.09
CA GLU A 85 -14.24 14.26 8.37
C GLU A 85 -13.57 13.66 9.62
N ASP A 86 -14.36 13.10 10.55
CA ASP A 86 -13.88 12.40 11.76
C ASP A 86 -13.65 10.90 11.52
N SER A 87 -14.01 10.41 10.33
CA SER A 87 -14.05 8.99 9.99
C SER A 87 -12.77 8.46 9.33
N TYR A 88 -11.73 9.30 9.20
CA TYR A 88 -10.41 8.88 8.70
C TYR A 88 -9.29 9.62 9.42
N ALA A 89 -8.15 8.94 9.63
CA ALA A 89 -6.93 9.56 10.14
C ALA A 89 -5.90 9.62 9.02
N LYS A 90 -5.43 10.82 8.67
CA LYS A 90 -4.39 10.96 7.66
C LYS A 90 -3.10 10.29 8.15
N LEU A 91 -2.39 9.65 7.24
CA LEU A 91 -1.12 9.01 7.54
C LEU A 91 0.05 9.82 7.00
N SER A 92 1.13 9.88 7.78
CA SER A 92 2.39 10.53 7.41
C SER A 92 3.55 9.57 7.62
N LEU A 93 4.57 9.65 6.77
CA LEU A 93 5.85 8.97 7.01
C LEU A 93 6.56 9.62 8.20
N THR A 94 7.15 8.77 9.03
CA THR A 94 8.01 9.19 10.15
C THR A 94 9.49 8.90 9.90
N SER A 95 9.79 8.01 8.95
CA SER A 95 11.14 7.66 8.54
C SER A 95 11.45 8.20 7.13
N LYS A 96 12.75 8.45 6.90
CA LYS A 96 13.26 8.77 5.57
C LYS A 96 13.49 7.46 4.81
N LEU A 97 12.84 7.30 3.66
CA LEU A 97 13.02 6.14 2.80
C LEU A 97 14.41 6.17 2.15
N ARG A 98 15.02 4.99 1.97
CA ARG A 98 16.38 4.86 1.45
C ARG A 98 16.45 5.05 -0.08
N GLY A 99 15.38 4.71 -0.78
CA GLY A 99 15.26 4.83 -2.23
C GLY A 99 14.60 6.12 -2.73
N SER A 100 14.54 6.25 -4.06
CA SER A 100 13.77 7.30 -4.75
C SER A 100 12.28 6.98 -4.71
N PHE A 101 11.67 7.15 -3.54
CA PHE A 101 10.23 6.99 -3.35
C PHE A 101 9.52 8.33 -3.49
N LYS A 102 8.43 8.34 -4.25
CA LYS A 102 7.46 9.42 -4.29
C LYS A 102 6.36 9.12 -3.29
N VAL A 103 6.06 10.09 -2.43
CA VAL A 103 5.09 9.94 -1.36
C VAL A 103 3.98 10.96 -1.58
N THR A 104 2.74 10.49 -1.58
CA THR A 104 1.54 11.33 -1.77
C THR A 104 0.43 10.83 -0.86
N ASN A 105 -0.46 11.71 -0.43
CA ASN A 105 -1.71 11.30 0.22
C ASN A 105 -2.85 11.30 -0.80
N ASP A 106 -3.73 10.31 -0.72
CA ASP A 106 -4.98 10.34 -1.49
C ASP A 106 -6.07 11.12 -0.74
N SER A 107 -7.21 11.34 -1.40
CA SER A 107 -8.36 12.05 -0.83
C SER A 107 -9.02 11.33 0.36
N SER A 108 -8.71 10.04 0.57
CA SER A 108 -9.19 9.25 1.72
C SER A 108 -8.29 9.37 2.95
N GLY A 109 -7.17 10.09 2.84
CA GLY A 109 -6.16 10.18 3.89
C GLY A 109 -5.15 9.02 3.90
N SER A 110 -5.27 8.08 2.96
CA SER A 110 -4.29 7.01 2.78
C SER A 110 -2.98 7.57 2.23
N LEU A 111 -1.88 6.93 2.60
CA LEU A 111 -0.53 7.27 2.16
C LEU A 111 -0.12 6.35 1.02
N ILE A 112 0.17 6.93 -0.13
CA ILE A 112 0.64 6.24 -1.33
C ILE A 112 2.14 6.50 -1.47
N ILE A 113 2.90 5.41 -1.50
CA ILE A 113 4.36 5.41 -1.59
C ILE A 113 4.74 4.64 -2.86
N ASP A 114 5.08 5.37 -3.91
CA ASP A 114 5.50 4.83 -5.20
C ASP A 114 7.02 4.79 -5.27
N GLY A 115 7.62 3.63 -5.50
CA GLY A 115 9.05 3.54 -5.69
C GLY A 115 9.59 2.13 -5.88
N PRO A 116 10.91 2.02 -6.06
CA PRO A 116 11.55 0.75 -6.38
C PRO A 116 11.82 -0.07 -5.11
N VAL A 117 11.22 -1.26 -5.01
CA VAL A 117 11.50 -2.24 -3.95
C VAL A 117 12.58 -3.20 -4.43
N GLY A 118 13.66 -3.34 -3.66
CA GLY A 118 14.81 -4.18 -3.98
C GLY A 118 14.93 -5.41 -3.08
N ASP A 119 16.10 -6.03 -3.13
CA ASP A 119 16.45 -7.16 -2.24
C ASP A 119 16.59 -6.72 -0.79
N ASP A 120 17.12 -5.50 -0.60
CA ASP A 120 17.25 -4.88 0.71
C ASP A 120 15.86 -4.63 1.33
N GLU A 121 15.76 -4.91 2.63
CA GLU A 121 14.60 -4.56 3.44
C GLU A 121 14.38 -3.04 3.46
N GLU A 122 13.28 -2.57 2.84
CA GLU A 122 12.84 -1.19 2.96
C GLU A 122 11.85 -1.07 4.12
N LEU A 123 12.25 -0.32 5.16
CA LEU A 123 11.44 -0.07 6.34
C LEU A 123 10.58 1.18 6.14
N ILE A 124 9.27 0.98 6.20
CA ILE A 124 8.27 2.06 6.14
C ILE A 124 7.66 2.23 7.52
N GLU A 125 7.86 3.41 8.11
CA GLU A 125 7.29 3.77 9.41
C GLU A 125 6.30 4.91 9.23
N VAL A 126 5.04 4.68 9.61
CA VAL A 126 3.97 5.66 9.48
C VAL A 126 3.37 6.03 10.82
N LYS A 127 2.82 7.23 10.87
CA LYS A 127 2.05 7.76 11.99
C LYS A 127 0.75 8.35 11.48
N SER A 128 -0.33 8.10 12.21
CA SER A 128 -1.59 8.77 11.98
C SER A 128 -1.61 10.17 12.60
N ASP A 129 -2.41 11.05 12.01
CA ASP A 129 -2.86 12.26 12.69
C ASP A 129 -3.63 11.90 13.98
N PRO A 130 -3.68 12.81 14.96
CA PRO A 130 -4.43 12.58 16.18
C PRO A 130 -5.94 12.49 15.92
N TYR A 131 -6.56 11.39 16.35
CA TYR A 131 -8.01 11.14 16.30
C TYR A 131 -8.60 11.05 17.72
N ASP A 132 -9.93 11.04 17.87
CA ASP A 132 -10.55 10.95 19.20
C ASP A 132 -10.25 9.60 19.88
N SER A 133 -10.03 9.63 21.19
CA SER A 133 -9.80 8.42 21.98
C SER A 133 -10.97 7.43 22.00
N ASP A 134 -12.17 7.89 21.67
CA ASP A 134 -13.37 7.05 21.56
C ASP A 134 -13.33 6.13 20.33
N TYR A 135 -12.45 6.40 19.37
CA TYR A 135 -12.30 5.56 18.18
C TYR A 135 -11.13 4.57 18.30
N THR A 136 -11.34 3.37 17.77
CA THR A 136 -10.30 2.35 17.58
C THR A 136 -10.14 2.05 16.09
N GLY A 137 -8.95 1.65 15.69
CA GLY A 137 -8.68 1.30 14.31
C GLY A 137 -7.32 0.66 14.16
N GLN A 138 -6.96 0.43 12.91
CA GLN A 138 -5.74 -0.26 12.51
C GLN A 138 -5.15 0.36 11.25
N ILE A 139 -3.82 0.33 11.14
CA ILE A 139 -3.07 0.71 9.95
C ILE A 139 -2.84 -0.53 9.09
N LYS A 140 -3.30 -0.48 7.85
CA LYS A 140 -3.17 -1.56 6.87
C LYS A 140 -2.13 -1.22 5.82
N PHE A 141 -1.21 -2.15 5.60
CA PHE A 141 -0.24 -2.09 4.52
C PHE A 141 -0.71 -2.96 3.35
N GLY A 142 -0.78 -2.35 2.16
CA GLY A 142 -1.05 -3.00 0.90
C GLY A 142 0.03 -2.68 -0.12
N PHE A 143 0.09 -3.48 -1.18
CA PHE A 143 0.97 -3.22 -2.31
C PHE A 143 0.32 -3.64 -3.62
N GLY A 144 0.75 -3.01 -4.70
CA GLY A 144 0.32 -3.32 -6.05
C GLY A 144 1.33 -2.83 -7.08
N PRO A 145 1.10 -3.15 -8.36
CA PRO A 145 1.86 -2.50 -9.43
C PRO A 145 1.58 -0.99 -9.39
N ILE A 146 2.59 -0.18 -9.74
CA ILE A 146 2.34 1.23 -10.04
C ILE A 146 1.41 1.25 -11.26
N PRO A 147 0.23 1.88 -11.18
CA PRO A 147 -0.64 1.99 -12.34
C PRO A 147 0.15 2.65 -13.45
N ARG A 148 0.25 1.96 -14.59
CA ARG A 148 0.76 2.60 -15.80
C ARG A 148 -0.18 3.75 -16.07
N SER A 149 0.35 4.95 -16.25
CA SER A 149 -0.41 6.02 -16.87
C SER A 149 -0.69 5.55 -18.29
N ASP A 150 -1.78 4.81 -18.50
CA ASP A 150 -2.25 4.51 -19.84
C ASP A 150 -2.63 5.85 -20.46
N PRO A 151 -1.92 6.33 -21.49
CA PRO A 151 -2.23 7.61 -22.14
C PRO A 151 -3.58 7.60 -22.87
N ASN A 152 -4.34 6.50 -22.77
CA ASN A 152 -5.58 6.23 -23.49
C ASN A 152 -6.79 6.03 -22.55
N THR A 153 -6.71 6.45 -21.29
CA THR A 153 -7.93 6.53 -20.47
C THR A 153 -8.71 7.75 -20.90
N GLU A 154 -9.49 7.60 -21.97
CA GLU A 154 -10.48 8.56 -22.42
C GLU A 154 -11.38 8.91 -21.23
N SER A 155 -11.36 10.17 -20.82
CA SER A 155 -12.37 10.75 -19.96
C SER A 155 -13.71 10.53 -20.65
N VAL A 156 -14.52 9.61 -20.12
CA VAL A 156 -15.95 9.60 -20.43
C VAL A 156 -16.56 10.78 -19.70
N ASP A 157 -16.46 11.96 -20.31
CA ASP A 157 -17.31 13.10 -20.01
C ASP A 157 -18.76 12.63 -20.09
N SER A 158 -19.39 12.46 -18.93
CA SER A 158 -20.83 12.22 -18.85
C SER A 158 -21.52 13.56 -18.98
N ASP A 159 -22.10 13.74 -20.17
CA ASP A 159 -22.98 14.81 -20.61
C ASP A 159 -23.96 15.30 -19.54
N GLY A 160 -24.07 16.63 -19.42
CA GLY A 160 -25.09 17.35 -18.67
C GLY A 160 -25.32 18.72 -19.28
#